data_AF-A0A386PLM0-F1
#
_entry.id   AF-A0A386PLM0-F1
#
_cell.length_a   1.000
_cell.length_b   1.000
_cell.length_c   1.000
_cell.angle_alpha   90.00
_cell.angle_beta   90.00
_cell.angle_gamma   90.00
#
_symmetry.space_group_name_H-M   'P 1'
#
loop_
_entity.id
_entity.type
_entity.pdbx_description
1 polymer ?
#
loop_
_entity_poly.entity_id
_entity_poly.type
_entity_poly.pdbx_seq_one_letter_code
_entity_poly.pdbx_strand_id
1 'polypeptide(L)'
;MLMVFCFILIIFIFIYFHVYISLKIKSNSILRKFRSEVDKTIIEINQATDRNINIIEIKIESLNRIIKEVDERIEILDQRLLGFNSNSMSMGNNNFGTKGDSSVYKNNLDYSIPTIEKNIIKEGYDIRQQVISLYEQGMSLEIISKKLKLDLGEIELIISIHRGS
;
A
#
# COMPACT_ATOMS: atom_id res chain seq x y z
N MET A 1 -36.31 69.24 -14.94
CA MET A 1 -34.87 69.25 -15.30
C MET A 1 -34.04 68.45 -14.27
N LEU A 2 -33.97 68.87 -13.01
CA LEU A 2 -33.15 68.17 -11.98
C LEU A 2 -33.59 66.71 -11.71
N MET A 3 -34.90 66.45 -11.58
CA MET A 3 -35.41 65.08 -11.41
C MET A 3 -35.05 64.15 -12.57
N VAL A 4 -35.05 64.67 -13.81
CA VAL A 4 -34.70 63.91 -15.02
C VAL A 4 -33.22 63.55 -15.01
N PHE A 5 -32.36 64.49 -14.58
CA PHE A 5 -30.94 64.24 -14.41
C PHE A 5 -30.65 63.18 -13.33
N CYS A 6 -31.35 63.21 -12.20
CA CYS A 6 -31.24 62.18 -11.16
C CYS A 6 -31.62 60.79 -11.69
N PHE A 7 -32.69 60.69 -12.50
CA PHE A 7 -33.10 59.42 -13.12
C PHE A 7 -32.03 58.87 -14.06
N ILE A 8 -31.42 59.72 -14.90
CA ILE A 8 -30.34 59.33 -15.82
C ILE A 8 -29.12 58.82 -15.04
N LEU A 9 -28.76 59.50 -13.94
CA LEU A 9 -27.62 59.13 -13.11
C LEU A 9 -27.82 57.77 -12.42
N ILE A 10 -29.04 57.49 -11.96
CA ILE A 10 -29.42 56.18 -11.40
C ILE A 10 -29.31 55.07 -12.45
N ILE A 11 -29.76 55.32 -13.68
CA ILE A 11 -29.67 54.35 -14.80
C ILE A 11 -28.20 54.05 -15.12
N PHE A 12 -27.34 55.06 -15.15
CA PHE A 12 -25.90 54.88 -15.36
C PHE A 12 -25.24 54.07 -14.25
N ILE A 13 -25.56 54.35 -12.98
CA ILE A 13 -25.09 53.55 -11.84
C ILE A 13 -25.58 52.11 -11.91
N PHE A 14 -26.84 51.91 -12.30
CA PHE A 14 -27.41 50.58 -12.44
C PHE A 14 -26.70 49.78 -13.53
N ILE A 15 -26.45 50.39 -14.70
CA ILE A 15 -25.69 49.78 -15.80
C ILE A 15 -24.25 49.49 -15.39
N TYR A 16 -23.59 50.45 -14.73
CA TYR A 16 -22.23 50.26 -14.24
C TYR A 16 -22.16 49.08 -13.26
N PHE A 17 -23.09 49.01 -12.30
CA PHE A 17 -23.18 47.94 -11.34
C PHE A 17 -23.51 46.59 -12.00
N HIS A 18 -24.42 46.58 -12.98
CA HIS A 18 -24.80 45.38 -13.71
C HIS A 18 -23.63 44.82 -14.53
N VAL A 19 -22.83 45.68 -15.17
CA VAL A 19 -21.62 45.25 -15.89
C VAL A 19 -20.56 44.77 -14.91
N TYR A 20 -20.34 45.49 -13.81
CA TYR A 20 -19.38 45.12 -12.77
C TYR A 20 -19.69 43.75 -12.15
N ILE A 21 -20.96 43.50 -11.82
CA ILE A 21 -21.39 42.22 -11.25
C ILE A 21 -21.34 41.10 -12.29
N SER A 22 -21.76 41.34 -13.54
CA SER A 22 -21.71 40.34 -14.61
C SER A 22 -20.29 39.92 -14.95
N LEU A 23 -19.30 40.81 -14.80
CA LEU A 23 -17.89 40.47 -14.94
C LEU A 23 -17.36 39.62 -13.77
N LYS A 24 -17.78 39.90 -12.53
CA LYS A 24 -17.30 39.18 -11.34
C LYS A 24 -18.03 37.87 -11.06
N ILE A 25 -19.27 37.73 -11.50
CA ILE A 25 -20.16 36.61 -11.13
C ILE A 25 -20.08 35.41 -12.11
N LYS A 26 -19.03 35.32 -12.94
CA LYS A 26 -18.77 34.12 -13.77
C LYS A 26 -18.42 32.91 -12.87
N SER A 27 -19.48 32.27 -12.36
CA SER A 27 -19.54 30.97 -11.67
C SER A 27 -18.95 29.80 -12.48
N ASN A 28 -18.45 30.05 -13.70
CA ASN A 28 -17.72 29.06 -14.48
C ASN A 28 -16.33 28.73 -13.89
N SER A 29 -15.84 29.50 -12.91
CA SER A 29 -14.61 29.16 -12.20
C SER A 29 -14.82 28.02 -11.18
N ILE A 30 -16.00 27.91 -10.56
CA ILE A 30 -16.27 26.89 -9.54
C ILE A 30 -16.42 25.50 -10.18
N LEU A 31 -17.17 25.41 -11.29
CA LEU A 31 -17.35 24.16 -12.05
C LEU A 31 -16.04 23.69 -12.67
N ARG A 32 -15.20 24.63 -13.12
CA ARG A 32 -13.88 24.28 -13.68
C ARG A 32 -12.91 23.78 -12.60
N LYS A 33 -12.93 24.37 -11.41
CA LYS A 33 -12.18 23.88 -10.24
C LYS A 33 -12.68 22.49 -9.81
N PHE A 34 -13.99 22.30 -9.73
CA PHE A 34 -14.58 21.01 -9.37
C PHE A 34 -14.20 19.91 -10.37
N ARG A 35 -14.30 20.17 -11.68
CA ARG A 35 -13.86 19.21 -12.71
C ARG A 35 -12.38 18.90 -12.59
N SER A 36 -11.53 19.92 -12.42
CA SER A 36 -10.09 19.72 -12.23
C SER A 36 -9.77 18.91 -10.97
N GLU A 37 -10.54 19.09 -9.89
CA GLU A 37 -10.38 18.31 -8.65
C GLU A 37 -10.78 16.86 -8.89
N VAL A 38 -11.92 16.62 -9.55
CA VAL A 38 -12.36 15.27 -9.92
C VAL A 38 -11.33 14.59 -10.83
N ASP A 39 -10.78 15.29 -11.82
CA ASP A 39 -9.75 14.75 -12.70
C ASP A 39 -8.48 14.38 -11.92
N LYS A 40 -8.08 15.21 -10.95
CA LYS A 40 -6.96 14.94 -10.05
C LYS A 40 -7.23 13.71 -9.17
N THR A 41 -8.43 13.62 -8.58
CA THR A 41 -8.84 12.45 -7.79
C THR A 41 -8.88 11.18 -8.63
N ILE A 42 -9.33 11.24 -9.89
CA ILE A 42 -9.33 10.07 -10.79
C ILE A 42 -7.89 9.60 -11.05
N ILE A 43 -6.95 10.53 -11.28
CA ILE A 43 -5.53 10.19 -11.48
C ILE A 43 -4.95 9.52 -10.22
N GLU A 44 -5.21 10.08 -9.04
CA GLU A 44 -4.74 9.52 -7.76
C GLU A 44 -5.31 8.12 -7.50
N ILE A 45 -6.61 7.92 -7.75
CA ILE A 45 -7.25 6.61 -7.63
C ILE A 45 -6.68 5.61 -8.63
N ASN A 46 -6.47 6.03 -9.89
CA ASN A 46 -5.90 5.14 -10.90
C ASN A 46 -4.49 4.71 -10.51
N GLN A 47 -3.65 5.65 -10.08
CA GLN A 47 -2.29 5.36 -9.61
C GLN A 47 -2.28 4.43 -8.39
N ALA A 48 -3.17 4.66 -7.42
CA ALA A 48 -3.31 3.78 -6.27
C ALA A 48 -3.82 2.38 -6.67
N THR A 49 -4.72 2.31 -7.64
CA THR A 49 -5.25 1.05 -8.18
C THR A 49 -4.18 0.27 -8.91
N ASP A 50 -3.39 0.91 -9.78
CA ASP A 50 -2.26 0.29 -10.49
C ASP A 50 -1.23 -0.27 -9.49
N ARG A 51 -0.91 0.50 -8.44
CA ARG A 51 -0.04 0.03 -7.36
C ARG A 51 -0.62 -1.17 -6.63
N ASN A 52 -1.91 -1.15 -6.31
CA ASN A 52 -2.58 -2.25 -5.60
C ASN A 52 -2.62 -3.51 -6.47
N ILE A 53 -2.90 -3.39 -7.77
CA ILE A 53 -2.86 -4.50 -8.73
C ILE A 53 -1.46 -5.11 -8.76
N ASN A 54 -0.41 -4.29 -8.87
CA ASN A 54 0.97 -4.79 -8.87
C ASN A 54 1.31 -5.57 -7.59
N ILE A 55 0.90 -5.07 -6.42
CA ILE A 55 1.08 -5.79 -5.15
C ILE A 55 0.33 -7.13 -5.14
N ILE A 56 -0.89 -7.16 -5.66
CA ILE A 56 -1.70 -8.39 -5.77
C ILE A 56 -1.04 -9.38 -6.74
N GLU A 57 -0.52 -8.91 -7.86
CA GLU A 57 0.17 -9.73 -8.86
C GLU A 57 1.41 -10.41 -8.27
N ILE A 58 2.26 -9.64 -7.57
CA ILE A 58 3.43 -10.18 -6.85
C ILE A 58 3.00 -11.24 -5.82
N LYS A 59 1.90 -10.99 -5.08
CA LYS A 59 1.38 -11.95 -4.11
C LYS A 59 0.91 -13.24 -4.78
N ILE A 60 0.17 -13.14 -5.89
CA ILE A 60 -0.27 -14.30 -6.66
C ILE A 60 0.94 -15.11 -7.16
N GLU A 61 1.97 -14.43 -7.69
CA GLU A 61 3.19 -15.09 -8.14
C GLU A 61 3.90 -15.83 -7.00
N SER A 62 4.04 -15.19 -5.84
CA SER A 62 4.66 -15.82 -4.67
C SER A 62 3.87 -17.02 -4.16
N LEU A 63 2.53 -16.94 -4.16
CA LEU A 63 1.66 -18.03 -3.73
C LEU A 63 1.76 -19.21 -4.69
N ASN A 64 1.75 -18.96 -6.01
CA ASN A 64 1.95 -20.00 -7.02
C ASN A 64 3.31 -20.69 -6.88
N ARG A 65 4.36 -19.93 -6.53
CA ARG A 65 5.69 -20.48 -6.27
C ARG A 65 5.69 -21.40 -5.04
N ILE A 66 5.03 -20.99 -3.96
CA ILE A 66 4.92 -21.81 -2.74
C ILE A 66 4.11 -23.08 -3.01
N ILE A 67 3.00 -22.99 -3.75
CA ILE A 67 2.20 -24.17 -4.16
C ILE A 67 3.07 -25.14 -4.93
N LYS A 68 3.81 -24.67 -5.94
CA LYS A 68 4.71 -25.50 -6.74
C LYS A 68 5.78 -26.19 -5.89
N GLU A 69 6.34 -25.49 -4.91
CA GLU A 69 7.32 -26.07 -3.99
C GLU A 69 6.71 -27.13 -3.07
N VAL A 70 5.46 -26.94 -2.64
CA VAL A 70 4.72 -27.96 -1.88
C VAL A 70 4.44 -29.17 -2.75
N ASP A 71 3.99 -28.98 -3.99
CA ASP A 71 3.71 -30.08 -4.94
C ASP A 71 4.97 -30.92 -5.20
N GLU A 72 6.12 -30.28 -5.44
CA GLU A 72 7.41 -30.96 -5.63
C GLU A 72 7.80 -31.77 -4.38
N ARG A 73 7.59 -31.22 -3.19
CA ARG A 73 7.86 -31.92 -1.93
C ARG A 73 6.92 -33.08 -1.69
N ILE A 74 5.63 -32.96 -2.06
CA ILE A 74 4.65 -34.06 -2.00
C ILE A 74 5.06 -35.18 -2.94
N GLU A 75 5.47 -34.84 -4.17
CA GLU A 75 5.94 -35.81 -5.17
C GLU A 75 7.18 -36.58 -4.67
N ILE A 76 8.17 -35.88 -4.12
CA ILE A 76 9.36 -36.52 -3.52
C ILE A 76 8.97 -37.41 -2.33
N LEU A 77 7.99 -37.00 -1.53
CA LEU A 77 7.51 -37.77 -0.39
C LEU A 77 6.82 -39.06 -0.85
N ASP A 78 5.93 -38.98 -1.83
CA ASP A 78 5.23 -40.12 -2.42
C ASP A 78 6.20 -41.09 -3.08
N GLN A 79 7.18 -40.57 -3.84
CA GLN A 79 8.25 -41.38 -4.44
C GLN A 79 9.07 -42.12 -3.38
N ARG A 80 9.38 -41.48 -2.24
CA ARG A 80 10.06 -42.15 -1.12
C ARG A 80 9.17 -43.20 -0.46
N LEU A 81 7.87 -42.91 -0.27
CA LEU A 81 6.93 -43.82 0.37
C LEU A 81 6.71 -45.09 -0.48
N LEU A 82 6.60 -44.92 -1.80
CA LEU A 82 6.51 -46.01 -2.77
C LEU A 82 7.83 -46.79 -2.89
N GLY A 83 8.98 -46.10 -2.90
CA GLY A 83 10.32 -46.73 -2.96
C GLY A 83 10.75 -47.46 -1.68
N PHE A 84 10.22 -47.08 -0.51
CA PHE A 84 10.42 -47.81 0.74
C PHE A 84 9.68 -49.16 0.77
N ASN A 85 8.59 -49.29 -0.01
CA ASN A 85 7.82 -50.53 -0.09
C ASN A 85 8.55 -51.61 -0.93
N SER A 86 9.30 -51.23 -1.96
CA SER A 86 10.02 -52.19 -2.82
C SER A 86 11.32 -52.74 -2.22
N ASN A 87 11.88 -52.12 -1.18
CA ASN A 87 13.16 -52.52 -0.58
C ASN A 87 13.04 -53.26 0.77
N SER A 88 11.83 -53.63 1.21
CA SER A 88 11.60 -54.34 2.48
C SER A 88 11.19 -55.81 2.35
N MET A 89 11.44 -56.45 1.21
CA MET A 89 11.42 -57.92 1.10
C MET A 89 12.82 -58.50 0.93
N SER A 90 13.68 -58.28 1.94
CA SER A 90 14.72 -59.24 2.35
C SER A 90 15.46 -58.72 3.58
N MET A 91 15.10 -59.19 4.77
CA MET A 91 16.07 -59.71 5.75
C MET A 91 15.39 -60.19 7.03
N GLY A 92 15.44 -61.51 7.21
CA GLY A 92 16.04 -62.13 8.40
C GLY A 92 15.65 -61.62 9.78
N ASN A 93 14.69 -62.32 10.38
CA ASN A 93 14.77 -62.91 11.73
C ASN A 93 15.93 -62.43 12.64
N ASN A 94 15.62 -61.76 13.76
CA ASN A 94 15.82 -62.23 15.14
C ASN A 94 15.66 -61.10 16.16
N ASN A 95 15.05 -61.47 17.29
CA ASN A 95 14.87 -60.71 18.53
C ASN A 95 16.09 -59.87 18.96
N PHE A 96 15.91 -58.58 19.27
CA PHE A 96 16.62 -57.96 20.39
C PHE A 96 16.04 -56.59 20.80
N GLY A 97 15.67 -56.47 22.07
CA GLY A 97 15.84 -55.26 22.87
C GLY A 97 15.00 -54.04 22.52
N THR A 98 13.88 -53.90 23.23
CA THR A 98 13.23 -52.62 23.52
C THR A 98 14.25 -51.64 24.09
N LYS A 99 14.80 -50.78 23.23
CA LYS A 99 15.40 -49.50 23.62
C LYS A 99 14.72 -48.44 22.77
N GLY A 100 13.73 -47.79 23.38
CA GLY A 100 13.11 -46.61 22.83
C GLY A 100 14.12 -45.47 22.84
N ASP A 101 14.95 -45.39 21.82
CA ASP A 101 15.68 -44.18 21.47
C ASP A 101 14.71 -43.26 20.74
N SER A 102 13.84 -42.62 21.53
CA SER A 102 13.06 -41.46 21.12
C SER A 102 13.99 -40.26 20.99
N SER A 103 14.83 -40.27 19.95
CA SER A 103 15.53 -39.08 19.50
C SER A 103 15.45 -39.05 17.98
N VAL A 104 15.34 -37.86 17.41
CA VAL A 104 15.15 -37.59 15.97
C VAL A 104 13.70 -37.59 15.47
N TYR A 105 12.81 -36.93 16.22
CA TYR A 105 11.88 -35.96 15.59
C TYR A 105 12.00 -34.63 16.31
N LYS A 106 13.21 -34.05 16.28
CA LYS A 106 13.41 -32.64 16.57
C LYS A 106 12.88 -31.88 15.36
N ASN A 107 11.57 -31.63 15.36
CA ASN A 107 10.89 -30.77 14.39
C ASN A 107 11.39 -29.33 14.59
N ASN A 108 12.58 -29.05 14.10
CA ASN A 108 12.94 -27.70 13.67
C ASN A 108 12.21 -27.47 12.34
N LEU A 109 10.90 -27.29 12.40
CA LEU A 109 10.19 -26.53 11.38
C LEU A 109 10.56 -25.06 11.61
N ASP A 110 11.82 -24.74 11.31
CA ASP A 110 12.20 -23.37 10.99
C ASP A 110 11.59 -23.10 9.61
N TYR A 111 10.27 -22.88 9.59
CA TYR A 111 9.57 -22.36 8.42
C TYR A 111 10.00 -20.90 8.29
N SER A 112 11.22 -20.72 7.79
CA SER A 112 11.65 -19.46 7.26
C SER A 112 10.82 -19.21 6.00
N ILE A 113 9.75 -18.43 6.17
CA ILE A 113 9.00 -17.85 5.06
C ILE A 113 10.02 -17.30 4.06
N PRO A 114 10.02 -17.74 2.80
CA PRO A 114 10.93 -17.19 1.81
C PRO A 114 10.77 -15.67 1.74
N THR A 115 11.92 -15.01 1.75
CA THR A 115 12.29 -13.62 2.07
C THR A 115 11.60 -12.49 1.27
N ILE A 116 10.42 -12.71 0.69
CA ILE A 116 9.67 -11.69 -0.08
C ILE A 116 8.75 -10.89 0.86
N GLU A 117 8.09 -11.54 1.82
CA GLU A 117 7.23 -10.87 2.81
C GLU A 117 8.03 -9.92 3.72
N LYS A 118 9.28 -10.28 4.04
CA LYS A 118 10.14 -9.49 4.89
C LYS A 118 10.69 -8.23 4.23
N ASN A 119 10.72 -8.11 2.90
CA ASN A 119 11.22 -6.89 2.24
C ASN A 119 10.12 -5.85 2.02
N ILE A 120 8.92 -6.25 1.58
CA ILE A 120 7.84 -5.30 1.25
C ILE A 120 7.14 -4.79 2.53
N ILE A 121 6.96 -5.64 3.55
CA ILE A 121 6.41 -5.22 4.85
C ILE A 121 7.50 -4.51 5.69
N LYS A 122 8.79 -4.86 5.54
CA LYS A 122 9.87 -4.03 6.12
C LYS A 122 9.91 -2.66 5.50
N GLU A 123 9.93 -2.50 4.18
CA GLU A 123 10.06 -1.16 3.58
C GLU A 123 8.92 -0.25 4.03
N GLY A 124 7.68 -0.72 4.03
CA GLY A 124 6.54 0.08 4.50
C GLY A 124 6.57 0.39 6.01
N TYR A 125 7.07 -0.53 6.83
CA TYR A 125 7.26 -0.32 8.28
C TYR A 125 8.46 0.59 8.56
N ASP A 126 9.56 0.40 7.83
CA ASP A 126 10.81 1.15 7.91
C ASP A 126 10.59 2.60 7.48
N ILE A 127 9.80 2.85 6.42
CA ILE A 127 9.43 4.21 6.02
C ILE A 127 8.69 4.95 7.13
N ARG A 128 7.69 4.32 7.76
CA ARG A 128 6.96 4.95 8.90
C ARG A 128 7.89 5.22 10.07
N GLN A 129 8.74 4.25 10.44
CA GLN A 129 9.71 4.41 11.53
C GLN A 129 10.78 5.46 11.21
N GLN A 130 11.18 5.58 9.95
CA GLN A 130 12.13 6.56 9.48
C GLN A 130 11.51 7.96 9.50
N VAL A 131 10.25 8.13 9.10
CA VAL A 131 9.52 9.39 9.25
C VAL A 131 9.41 9.79 10.72
N ILE A 132 9.02 8.86 11.61
CA ILE A 132 8.88 9.12 13.05
C ILE A 132 10.23 9.51 13.67
N SER A 133 11.29 8.74 13.43
CA SER A 133 12.62 9.05 13.99
C SER A 133 13.21 10.38 13.52
N LEU A 134 12.98 10.76 12.25
CA LEU A 134 13.41 12.06 11.73
C LEU A 134 12.58 13.21 12.33
N TYR A 135 11.29 12.98 12.58
CA TYR A 135 10.41 13.95 13.25
C TYR A 135 10.79 14.15 14.72
N GLU A 136 11.08 13.07 15.45
CA GLU A 136 11.57 13.10 16.84
C GLU A 136 12.94 13.81 16.96
N GLN A 137 13.77 13.79 15.91
CA GLN A 137 15.01 14.56 15.81
C GLN A 137 14.77 16.06 15.58
N GLY A 138 13.52 16.51 15.46
CA GLY A 138 13.14 17.92 15.28
C GLY A 138 13.26 18.43 13.84
N MET A 139 13.35 17.56 12.83
CA MET A 139 13.34 18.00 11.43
C MET A 139 11.96 18.50 10.99
N SER A 140 11.93 19.53 10.14
CA SER A 140 10.68 19.99 9.53
C SER A 140 10.14 18.99 8.52
N LEU A 141 8.81 18.92 8.40
CA LEU A 141 8.12 17.97 7.52
C LEU A 141 8.55 18.12 6.05
N GLU A 142 8.87 19.33 5.61
CA GLU A 142 9.33 19.59 4.23
C GLU A 142 10.72 19.00 3.96
N ILE A 143 11.59 18.94 4.96
CA ILE A 143 12.93 18.34 4.85
C ILE A 143 12.79 16.82 4.81
N ILE A 144 11.92 16.25 5.64
CA ILE A 144 11.63 14.81 5.66
C ILE A 144 11.04 14.39 4.31
N SER A 145 10.11 15.17 3.75
CA SER A 145 9.52 14.96 2.42
C SER A 145 10.57 14.91 1.33
N LYS A 146 11.46 15.92 1.27
CA LYS A 146 12.53 15.96 0.27
C LYS A 146 13.53 14.81 0.41
N LYS A 147 13.83 14.41 1.66
CA LYS A 147 14.80 13.34 1.96
C LYS A 147 14.27 11.96 1.61
N LEU A 148 12.98 11.71 1.89
CA LEU A 148 12.34 10.40 1.68
C LEU A 148 11.57 10.31 0.36
N LYS A 149 11.49 11.41 -0.41
CA LYS A 149 10.69 11.53 -1.63
C LYS A 149 9.21 11.15 -1.42
N LEU A 150 8.70 11.46 -0.23
CA LEU A 150 7.31 11.24 0.16
C LEU A 150 6.56 12.56 0.08
N ASP A 151 5.27 12.49 -0.21
CA ASP A 151 4.43 13.68 -0.22
C ASP A 151 4.29 14.27 1.20
N LEU A 152 4.10 15.59 1.28
CA LEU A 152 3.91 16.27 2.57
C LEU A 152 2.69 15.71 3.31
N GLY A 153 1.60 15.41 2.60
CA GLY A 153 0.39 14.84 3.19
C GLY A 153 0.57 13.42 3.72
N GLU A 154 1.40 12.60 3.06
CA GLU A 154 1.73 11.26 3.55
C GLU A 154 2.49 11.32 4.88
N ILE A 155 3.45 12.24 5.00
CA ILE A 155 4.22 12.44 6.23
C ILE A 155 3.33 12.99 7.35
N GLU A 156 2.49 13.98 7.05
CA GLU A 156 1.54 14.55 8.02
C GLU A 156 0.57 13.49 8.53
N LEU A 157 0.06 12.64 7.65
CA LEU A 157 -0.80 11.51 8.02
C LEU A 157 -0.07 10.55 8.96
N ILE A 158 1.16 10.14 8.65
CA ILE A 158 1.95 9.23 9.49
C ILE A 158 2.16 9.81 10.90
N ILE A 159 2.51 11.10 10.99
CA ILE A 159 2.72 11.78 12.28
C ILE A 159 1.41 11.92 13.05
N SER A 160 0.30 12.25 12.37
CA SER A 160 -1.02 12.41 13.00
C SER A 160 -1.51 11.13 13.66
N ILE A 161 -1.25 9.97 13.03
CA ILE A 161 -1.58 8.64 13.56
C ILE A 161 -0.68 8.31 14.76
N HIS A 162 0.61 8.66 14.71
CA HIS A 162 1.54 8.43 15.81
C HIS A 162 1.21 9.26 17.06
N ARG A 163 0.85 10.54 16.89
CA ARG A 163 0.50 11.44 18.01
C ARG A 163 -0.89 11.17 18.60
N GLY A 164 -1.74 10.45 17.87
CA GLY A 164 -3.09 10.07 18.28
C GLY A 164 -3.21 8.70 18.97
N SER A 165 -2.10 7.96 19.11
CA SER A 165 -1.98 6.76 19.96
C SER A 165 -1.29 7.09 21.27
#